data_AF-A0A8H7WG43-F1
#
_entry.id   AF-A0A8H7WG43-F1
#
_cell.length_a   1.000
_cell.length_b   1.000
_cell.length_c   1.000
_cell.angle_alpha   90.00
_cell.angle_beta   90.00
_cell.angle_gamma   90.00
#
_symmetry.space_group_name_H-M   'P 1'
#
loop_
_entity.id
_entity.type
_entity.pdbx_description
1 polymer ?
#
loop_
_entity_poly.entity_id
_entity_poly.type
_entity_poly.pdbx_seq_one_letter_code
_entity_poly.pdbx_strand_id
1 'polypeptide(L)'
;MTANMSNPISLEVANGTKMERTSSGNSIVSDALYEHQASSNNTLTARDDDAVRRVIYSFNNFPSHRKHERILRKLIRRDHPLDDSIIDDDSLLSIVNSANAVFFDGVLSGRVQFEWSDQSRYHNELIGTTALRPRANGDGFETLIVLSKPILRNPMYDRRLLLSAFLHELIHCYLFIMCGFEARRERGHTKGFHAIAEIIDNWVGPGYLSLCNMKANLNHFRKDVPVLDPRVEMSFPGSLPIRRHLHGHGHGHEGCNQSPRPESGLVDTLDVRPGYF
;
A
#
# COMPACT_ATOMS: atom_id res chain seq x y z
N MET A 1 -9.25 4.09 43.17
CA MET A 1 -8.42 4.02 41.96
C MET A 1 -8.55 2.62 41.39
N THR A 2 -9.47 2.41 40.45
CA THR A 2 -9.74 1.10 39.84
C THR A 2 -9.25 1.12 38.41
N ALA A 3 -8.32 0.21 38.11
CA ALA A 3 -7.74 0.01 36.79
C ALA A 3 -8.83 -0.42 35.79
N ASN A 4 -8.94 0.34 34.70
CA ASN A 4 -9.85 0.02 33.61
C ASN A 4 -9.17 -1.03 32.73
N MET A 5 -9.53 -2.31 32.94
CA MET A 5 -9.09 -3.39 32.10
C MET A 5 -9.76 -3.26 30.72
N SER A 6 -8.94 -3.08 29.69
CA SER A 6 -9.35 -3.13 28.29
C SER A 6 -9.95 -4.51 27.98
N ASN A 7 -11.26 -4.55 27.73
CA ASN A 7 -11.97 -5.75 27.28
C ASN A 7 -11.33 -6.31 26.00
N PRO A 8 -11.10 -7.63 25.91
CA PRO A 8 -10.75 -8.27 24.64
C PRO A 8 -11.95 -8.23 23.69
N ILE A 9 -11.67 -7.97 22.41
CA ILE A 9 -12.63 -7.87 21.31
C ILE A 9 -13.50 -9.13 21.23
N SER A 10 -14.83 -8.97 21.21
CA SER A 10 -15.76 -10.05 20.92
C SER A 10 -15.54 -10.58 19.50
N LEU A 11 -15.05 -11.82 19.42
CA LEU A 11 -14.98 -12.62 18.21
C LEU A 11 -16.38 -13.18 17.91
N GLU A 12 -17.20 -12.44 17.17
CA GLU A 12 -18.48 -12.98 16.71
C GLU A 12 -18.30 -13.85 15.47
N VAL A 13 -18.65 -15.12 15.62
CA VAL A 13 -18.70 -16.12 14.56
C VAL A 13 -19.98 -15.92 13.76
N ALA A 14 -19.89 -15.32 12.58
CA ALA A 14 -20.96 -15.38 11.59
C ALA A 14 -20.62 -16.49 10.58
N ASN A 15 -21.43 -17.55 10.53
CA ASN A 15 -21.27 -18.69 9.61
C ASN A 15 -19.89 -19.40 9.63
N GLY A 16 -19.22 -19.45 10.79
CA GLY A 16 -18.00 -20.26 10.94
C GLY A 16 -16.72 -19.63 10.40
N THR A 17 -16.76 -18.41 9.86
CA THR A 17 -15.56 -17.72 9.35
C THR A 17 -15.14 -16.55 10.23
N LYS A 18 -13.85 -16.52 10.60
CA LYS A 18 -13.25 -15.49 11.46
C LYS A 18 -12.87 -14.27 10.61
N MET A 19 -13.78 -13.30 10.50
CA MET A 19 -13.49 -12.03 9.83
C MET A 19 -12.81 -11.03 10.77
N GLU A 20 -11.68 -10.47 10.35
CA GLU A 20 -11.11 -9.29 11.00
C GLU A 20 -11.97 -8.06 10.66
N ARG A 21 -12.25 -7.24 11.67
CA ARG A 21 -12.96 -5.97 11.52
C ARG A 21 -12.12 -4.82 12.06
N THR A 22 -12.26 -3.66 11.45
CA THR A 22 -11.76 -2.40 12.00
C THR A 22 -12.60 -1.99 13.23
N SER A 23 -12.15 -0.96 13.95
CA SER A 23 -12.87 -0.40 15.11
C SER A 23 -14.25 0.17 14.76
N SER A 24 -14.47 0.58 13.50
CA SER A 24 -15.79 1.00 12.98
C SER A 24 -16.69 -0.18 12.60
N GLY A 25 -16.19 -1.41 12.71
CA GLY A 25 -16.92 -2.63 12.35
C GLY A 25 -16.78 -3.01 10.88
N ASN A 26 -15.95 -2.34 10.08
CA ASN A 26 -15.75 -2.68 8.67
C ASN A 26 -14.88 -3.93 8.49
N SER A 27 -15.30 -4.89 7.66
CA SER A 27 -14.53 -6.12 7.41
C SER A 27 -13.26 -5.88 6.60
N ILE A 28 -12.14 -6.46 7.05
CA ILE A 28 -10.82 -6.38 6.42
C ILE A 28 -10.52 -7.66 5.61
N VAL A 29 -11.06 -8.80 6.03
CA VAL A 29 -10.93 -10.08 5.30
C VAL A 29 -12.19 -10.32 4.48
N SER A 30 -12.05 -10.21 3.17
CA SER A 30 -13.07 -10.65 2.22
C SER A 30 -12.83 -12.13 1.95
N ASP A 31 -13.57 -12.99 2.65
CA ASP A 31 -13.40 -14.44 2.68
C ASP A 31 -13.31 -15.11 1.30
N ALA A 32 -12.66 -16.27 1.26
CA ALA A 32 -12.71 -17.25 0.16
C ALA A 32 -14.15 -17.66 -0.22
N LEU A 33 -15.11 -17.57 0.71
CA LEU A 33 -16.53 -17.79 0.41
C LEU A 33 -17.13 -16.68 -0.45
N TYR A 34 -16.71 -15.42 -0.24
CA TYR A 34 -17.10 -14.30 -1.09
C TYR A 34 -16.40 -14.35 -2.45
N GLU A 35 -15.17 -14.87 -2.53
CA GLU A 35 -14.48 -15.13 -3.80
C GLU A 35 -15.29 -16.09 -4.68
N HIS A 36 -15.85 -17.16 -4.11
CA HIS A 36 -16.68 -18.11 -4.83
C HIS A 36 -18.02 -17.51 -5.32
N GLN A 37 -18.70 -16.69 -4.50
CA GLN A 37 -19.98 -16.08 -4.85
C GLN A 37 -19.84 -14.91 -5.84
N ALA A 38 -18.77 -14.11 -5.71
CA ALA A 38 -18.49 -13.02 -6.62
C ALA A 38 -17.95 -13.52 -7.97
N SER A 39 -17.25 -14.65 -8.00
CA SER A 39 -16.85 -15.32 -9.24
C SER A 39 -18.03 -15.82 -10.06
N SER A 40 -19.16 -16.18 -9.42
CA SER A 40 -20.39 -16.53 -10.13
C SER A 40 -21.17 -15.33 -10.68
N ASN A 41 -21.03 -14.14 -10.09
CA ASN A 41 -21.70 -12.92 -10.52
C ASN A 41 -20.72 -12.01 -11.28
N ASN A 42 -20.41 -12.45 -12.48
CA ASN A 42 -19.46 -11.87 -13.43
C ASN A 42 -19.72 -10.37 -13.68
N THR A 43 -19.09 -9.48 -12.89
CA THR A 43 -19.14 -8.03 -13.10
C THR A 43 -17.75 -7.48 -13.37
N LEU A 44 -17.25 -7.82 -14.57
CA LEU A 44 -16.08 -7.27 -15.25
C LEU A 44 -14.73 -7.39 -14.51
N THR A 45 -13.96 -8.42 -14.85
CA THR A 45 -12.55 -8.53 -14.49
C THR A 45 -11.68 -8.16 -15.70
N ALA A 46 -11.30 -6.88 -15.80
CA ALA A 46 -10.24 -6.48 -16.71
C ALA A 46 -8.95 -7.23 -16.34
N ARG A 47 -8.09 -7.51 -17.31
CA ARG A 47 -6.75 -8.03 -16.98
C ARG A 47 -5.88 -6.87 -16.52
N ASP A 48 -4.82 -7.18 -15.80
CA ASP A 48 -3.81 -6.18 -15.39
C ASP A 48 -3.34 -5.31 -16.55
N ASP A 49 -3.09 -5.91 -17.72
CA ASP A 49 -2.65 -5.17 -18.91
C ASP A 49 -3.69 -4.15 -19.38
N ASP A 50 -4.98 -4.45 -19.24
CA ASP A 50 -6.06 -3.54 -19.61
C ASP A 50 -6.15 -2.36 -18.62
N ALA A 51 -5.99 -2.65 -17.32
CA ALA A 51 -5.92 -1.63 -16.28
C ALA A 51 -4.71 -0.70 -16.49
N VAL A 52 -3.53 -1.25 -16.78
CA VAL A 52 -2.33 -0.46 -17.09
C VAL A 52 -2.53 0.40 -18.35
N ARG A 53 -3.05 -0.17 -19.44
CA ARG A 53 -3.32 0.60 -20.67
C ARG A 53 -4.26 1.77 -20.41
N ARG A 54 -5.26 1.59 -19.55
CA ARG A 54 -6.17 2.67 -19.16
C ARG A 54 -5.44 3.77 -18.39
N VAL A 55 -4.58 3.43 -17.43
CA VAL A 55 -3.74 4.41 -16.71
C VAL A 55 -2.84 5.16 -17.70
N ILE A 56 -2.17 4.48 -18.61
CA ILE A 56 -1.30 5.11 -19.64
C ILE A 56 -2.11 6.05 -20.54
N TYR A 57 -3.27 5.59 -21.02
CA TYR A 57 -4.13 6.41 -21.87
C TYR A 57 -4.64 7.65 -21.13
N SER A 58 -5.13 7.47 -19.91
CA SER A 58 -5.58 8.58 -19.05
C SER A 58 -4.42 9.54 -18.83
N PHE A 59 -3.24 9.04 -18.48
CA PHE A 59 -2.00 9.78 -18.23
C PHE A 59 -1.48 10.58 -19.43
N ASN A 60 -1.60 10.06 -20.64
CA ASN A 60 -1.12 10.75 -21.84
C ASN A 60 -2.12 11.78 -22.38
N ASN A 61 -3.42 11.55 -22.18
CA ASN A 61 -4.49 12.44 -22.66
C ASN A 61 -4.84 13.53 -21.63
N PHE A 62 -3.80 14.13 -21.03
CA PHE A 62 -3.84 15.03 -19.87
C PHE A 62 -4.29 16.51 -20.01
N PRO A 63 -4.87 17.04 -21.11
CA PRO A 63 -5.13 18.49 -21.18
C PRO A 63 -6.04 19.08 -20.07
N SER A 64 -6.87 18.26 -19.40
CA SER A 64 -7.99 18.74 -18.56
C SER A 64 -7.80 18.63 -17.04
N HIS A 65 -6.73 18.00 -16.53
CA HIS A 65 -6.57 17.76 -15.07
C HIS A 65 -5.58 18.68 -14.35
N ARG A 66 -5.16 19.79 -14.96
CA ARG A 66 -4.16 20.73 -14.38
C ARG A 66 -4.46 21.14 -12.94
N LYS A 67 -5.73 21.27 -12.57
CA LYS A 67 -6.14 21.57 -11.19
C LYS A 67 -5.79 20.44 -10.23
N HIS A 68 -6.20 19.21 -10.53
CA HIS A 68 -5.95 18.04 -9.70
C HIS A 68 -4.47 17.66 -9.66
N GLU A 69 -3.77 17.75 -10.78
CA GLU A 69 -2.32 17.62 -10.82
C GLU A 69 -1.64 18.65 -9.90
N ARG A 70 -2.00 19.94 -9.99
CA ARG A 70 -1.41 20.97 -9.14
C ARG A 70 -1.69 20.71 -7.66
N ILE A 71 -2.90 20.27 -7.32
CA ILE A 71 -3.26 19.91 -5.93
C ILE A 71 -2.41 18.73 -5.47
N LEU A 72 -2.35 17.65 -6.25
CA LEU A 72 -1.60 16.45 -5.89
C LEU A 72 -0.10 16.73 -5.75
N ARG A 73 0.49 17.50 -6.67
CA ARG A 73 1.88 17.97 -6.56
C ARG A 73 2.11 18.81 -5.31
N LYS A 74 1.18 19.70 -4.97
CA LYS A 74 1.24 20.50 -3.74
C LYS A 74 1.06 19.65 -2.48
N LEU A 75 0.41 18.49 -2.52
CA LEU A 75 0.28 17.59 -1.37
C LEU A 75 1.50 16.68 -1.20
N ILE A 76 2.15 16.33 -2.31
CA ILE A 76 3.34 15.47 -2.33
C ILE A 76 4.65 16.26 -2.07
N ARG A 77 4.62 17.60 -2.14
CA ARG A 77 5.74 18.59 -2.02
C ARG A 77 7.13 18.00 -1.87
N ARG A 78 8.03 18.38 -2.79
CA ARG A 78 9.43 17.95 -2.80
C ARG A 78 10.38 19.04 -2.27
N ASP A 79 9.83 20.09 -1.65
CA ASP A 79 10.61 21.24 -1.21
C ASP A 79 11.55 20.82 -0.08
N HIS A 80 12.80 21.28 -0.14
CA HIS A 80 13.77 21.12 0.94
C HIS A 80 13.88 22.44 1.73
N PRO A 81 13.90 22.42 3.08
CA PRO A 81 13.67 21.25 3.94
C PRO A 81 12.27 20.69 3.74
N LEU A 82 12.16 19.35 3.83
CA LEU A 82 10.85 18.69 3.73
C LEU A 82 9.89 19.37 4.69
N ASP A 83 8.76 19.80 4.15
CA ASP A 83 7.70 20.43 4.92
C ASP A 83 7.21 19.43 5.98
N ASP A 84 7.54 19.69 7.24
CA ASP A 84 7.14 18.91 8.41
C ASP A 84 5.62 19.01 8.71
N SER A 85 4.84 19.69 7.85
CA SER A 85 3.39 19.69 7.96
C SER A 85 2.83 18.26 7.94
N ILE A 86 1.97 18.03 8.93
CA ILE A 86 1.26 16.77 9.12
C ILE A 86 0.24 16.62 7.98
N ILE A 87 0.17 15.43 7.41
CA ILE A 87 -0.89 15.06 6.47
C ILE A 87 -2.10 14.61 7.29
N ASP A 88 -3.15 15.42 7.27
CA ASP A 88 -4.43 15.12 7.90
C ASP A 88 -5.36 14.30 6.99
N ASP A 89 -6.50 13.89 7.53
CA ASP A 89 -7.45 13.04 6.81
C ASP A 89 -8.09 13.78 5.60
N ASP A 90 -8.26 15.11 5.69
CA ASP A 90 -8.72 15.95 4.57
C ASP A 90 -7.70 16.00 3.42
N SER A 91 -6.41 16.02 3.76
CA SER A 91 -5.32 15.90 2.80
C SER A 91 -5.29 14.53 2.15
N LEU A 92 -5.50 13.45 2.92
CA LEU A 92 -5.63 12.09 2.38
C LEU A 92 -6.82 11.98 1.42
N LEU A 93 -8.00 12.52 1.79
CA LEU A 93 -9.16 12.57 0.91
C LEU A 93 -8.87 13.37 -0.39
N SER A 94 -8.16 14.48 -0.27
CA SER A 94 -7.72 15.28 -1.42
C SER A 94 -6.73 14.53 -2.31
N ILE A 95 -5.88 13.67 -1.74
CA ILE A 95 -5.00 12.75 -2.48
C ILE A 95 -5.84 11.71 -3.23
N VAL A 96 -6.82 11.07 -2.59
CA VAL A 96 -7.73 10.11 -3.28
C VAL A 96 -8.37 10.77 -4.50
N ASN A 97 -9.00 11.93 -4.31
CA ASN A 97 -9.70 12.63 -5.38
C ASN A 97 -8.77 13.05 -6.52
N SER A 98 -7.59 13.58 -6.17
CA SER A 98 -6.65 14.08 -7.18
C SER A 98 -5.91 12.96 -7.89
N ALA A 99 -5.47 11.91 -7.18
CA ALA A 99 -4.88 10.73 -7.79
C ALA A 99 -5.89 9.99 -8.67
N ASN A 100 -7.17 9.94 -8.29
CA ASN A 100 -8.22 9.36 -9.11
C ASN A 100 -8.43 10.11 -10.43
N ALA A 101 -8.41 11.45 -10.37
CA ALA A 101 -8.52 12.28 -11.58
C ALA A 101 -7.25 12.24 -12.45
N VAL A 102 -6.08 12.10 -11.84
CA VAL A 102 -4.79 12.11 -12.53
C VAL A 102 -4.46 10.73 -13.11
N PHE A 103 -4.53 9.66 -12.32
CA PHE A 103 -4.02 8.35 -12.73
C PHE A 103 -5.12 7.34 -13.08
N PHE A 104 -6.26 7.42 -12.42
CA PHE A 104 -7.23 6.31 -12.41
C PHE A 104 -8.52 6.60 -13.17
N ASP A 105 -8.57 7.68 -13.96
CA ASP A 105 -9.69 8.01 -14.85
C ASP A 105 -11.07 7.96 -14.15
N GLY A 106 -11.12 8.41 -12.89
CA GLY A 106 -12.35 8.46 -12.11
C GLY A 106 -12.82 7.12 -11.52
N VAL A 107 -12.12 6.00 -11.77
CA VAL A 107 -12.53 4.63 -11.36
C VAL A 107 -12.72 4.50 -9.84
N LEU A 108 -11.97 5.24 -9.03
CA LEU A 108 -12.04 5.16 -7.56
C LEU A 108 -13.24 5.92 -6.95
N SER A 109 -14.03 6.63 -7.77
CA SER A 109 -15.07 7.55 -7.28
C SER A 109 -16.14 6.80 -6.47
N GLY A 110 -16.28 7.16 -5.19
CA GLY A 110 -17.25 6.54 -4.28
C GLY A 110 -17.00 5.06 -3.98
N ARG A 111 -15.78 4.56 -4.24
CA ARG A 111 -15.40 3.14 -4.08
C ARG A 111 -14.18 2.93 -3.18
N VAL A 112 -13.64 3.99 -2.59
CA VAL A 112 -12.49 3.91 -1.68
C VAL A 112 -12.87 4.54 -0.35
N GLN A 113 -12.72 3.77 0.72
CA GLN A 113 -12.75 4.23 2.10
C GLN A 113 -11.36 4.00 2.70
N PHE A 114 -11.00 4.77 3.73
CA PHE A 114 -9.78 4.50 4.49
C PHE A 114 -10.01 4.72 5.98
N GLU A 115 -9.29 3.94 6.79
CA GLU A 115 -9.36 4.00 8.25
C GLU A 115 -7.98 3.80 8.88
N TRP A 116 -7.84 4.30 10.10
CA TRP A 116 -6.65 4.11 10.92
C TRP A 116 -6.84 2.91 11.85
N SER A 117 -5.79 2.11 12.03
CA SER A 117 -5.77 0.99 12.97
C SER A 117 -4.62 1.11 13.97
N ASP A 118 -4.97 0.84 15.22
CA ASP A 118 -4.07 0.67 16.37
C ASP A 118 -4.07 -0.79 16.85
N GLN A 119 -4.49 -1.75 16.01
CA GLN A 119 -4.46 -3.17 16.40
C GLN A 119 -3.01 -3.68 16.44
N SER A 120 -2.76 -4.73 17.23
CA SER A 120 -1.40 -5.25 17.51
C SER A 120 -0.59 -5.54 16.24
N ARG A 121 -1.19 -6.15 15.22
CA ARG A 121 -0.51 -6.43 13.95
C ARG A 121 -0.04 -5.18 13.18
N TYR A 122 -0.73 -4.06 13.34
CA TYR A 122 -0.34 -2.80 12.69
C TYR A 122 0.82 -2.12 13.41
N HIS A 123 1.23 -2.58 14.59
CA HIS A 123 2.39 -2.00 15.29
C HIS A 123 3.72 -2.34 14.62
N ASN A 124 3.88 -3.58 14.15
CA ASN A 124 5.18 -4.09 13.70
C ASN A 124 5.12 -4.83 12.36
N GLU A 125 3.93 -5.31 11.98
CA GLU A 125 3.76 -6.15 10.80
C GLU A 125 3.25 -5.30 9.64
N LEU A 126 2.05 -4.74 9.72
CA LEU A 126 1.41 -4.07 8.59
C LEU A 126 1.57 -2.55 8.63
N ILE A 127 2.05 -1.94 7.55
CA ILE A 127 2.06 -0.49 7.34
C ILE A 127 0.71 -0.03 6.79
N GLY A 128 0.17 -0.78 5.84
CA GLY A 128 -1.13 -0.58 5.22
C GLY A 128 -1.67 -1.91 4.68
N THR A 129 -2.97 -1.99 4.43
CA THR A 129 -3.60 -3.08 3.68
C THR A 129 -4.86 -2.57 2.99
N THR A 130 -5.24 -3.21 1.90
CA THR A 130 -6.48 -2.93 1.16
C THR A 130 -7.39 -4.15 1.17
N ALA A 131 -8.63 -3.97 1.63
CA ALA A 131 -9.70 -4.96 1.52
C ALA A 131 -10.57 -4.68 0.28
N LEU A 132 -11.07 -5.74 -0.36
CA LEU A 132 -11.98 -5.66 -1.51
C LEU A 132 -13.36 -6.16 -1.09
N ARG A 133 -14.43 -5.39 -1.28
CA ARG A 133 -15.77 -5.76 -0.80
C ARG A 133 -16.79 -5.56 -1.91
N PRO A 134 -17.85 -6.38 -1.97
CA PRO A 134 -19.01 -6.06 -2.79
C PRO A 134 -19.64 -4.74 -2.33
N ARG A 135 -20.16 -3.94 -3.26
CA ARG A 135 -20.89 -2.72 -2.90
C ARG A 135 -22.24 -3.07 -2.28
N ALA A 136 -22.61 -2.35 -1.22
CA ALA A 136 -23.89 -2.55 -0.53
C ALA A 136 -25.13 -2.32 -1.42
N ASN A 137 -25.01 -1.45 -2.42
CA ASN A 137 -26.10 -1.03 -3.31
C ASN A 137 -26.07 -1.73 -4.68
N GLY A 138 -25.34 -2.85 -4.82
CA GLY A 138 -25.21 -3.60 -6.08
C GLY A 138 -24.01 -3.22 -6.96
N ASP A 139 -23.86 -4.00 -8.04
CA ASP A 139 -22.82 -4.07 -9.08
C ASP A 139 -21.42 -3.52 -8.77
N GLY A 140 -20.46 -4.45 -8.83
CA GLY A 140 -19.04 -4.20 -8.70
C GLY A 140 -18.56 -4.12 -7.25
N PHE A 141 -17.32 -3.64 -7.11
CA PHE A 141 -16.60 -3.65 -5.85
C PHE A 141 -16.31 -2.26 -5.31
N GLU A 142 -16.13 -2.20 -3.99
CA GLU A 142 -15.55 -1.10 -3.23
C GLU A 142 -14.36 -1.61 -2.41
N THR A 143 -13.56 -0.69 -1.90
CA THR A 143 -12.31 -1.00 -1.21
C THR A 143 -12.18 -0.22 0.08
N LEU A 144 -11.49 -0.83 1.04
CA LEU A 144 -11.16 -0.22 2.32
C LEU A 144 -9.65 -0.31 2.54
N ILE A 145 -9.00 0.84 2.64
CA ILE A 145 -7.61 0.96 3.06
C ILE A 145 -7.58 1.00 4.59
N VAL A 146 -6.73 0.20 5.21
CA VAL A 146 -6.47 0.27 6.66
C VAL A 146 -5.00 0.61 6.87
N LEU A 147 -4.75 1.74 7.53
CA LEU A 147 -3.44 2.32 7.74
C LEU A 147 -2.94 2.11 9.17
N SER A 148 -1.67 1.75 9.32
CA SER A 148 -1.03 1.69 10.64
C SER A 148 -0.82 3.08 11.21
N LYS A 149 -1.61 3.43 12.21
CA LYS A 149 -1.37 4.65 12.99
C LYS A 149 -0.02 4.61 13.75
N PRO A 150 0.40 3.51 14.43
CA PRO A 150 1.64 3.54 15.20
C PRO A 150 2.91 3.64 14.34
N ILE A 151 2.88 3.17 13.08
CA ILE A 151 4.01 3.31 12.16
C ILE A 151 3.95 4.64 11.40
N LEU A 152 2.81 4.95 10.78
CA LEU A 152 2.70 6.07 9.83
C LEU A 152 2.58 7.44 10.51
N ARG A 153 2.19 7.49 11.79
CA ARG A 153 2.23 8.72 12.61
C ARG A 153 3.44 8.78 13.53
N ASN A 154 4.42 7.88 13.37
CA ASN A 154 5.62 7.90 14.18
C ASN A 154 6.49 9.12 13.79
N PRO A 155 6.86 9.99 14.75
CA PRO A 155 7.60 11.22 14.46
C PRO A 155 9.03 10.99 13.93
N MET A 156 9.57 9.77 14.04
CA MET A 156 10.87 9.41 13.48
C MET A 156 10.87 9.38 11.94
N TYR A 157 9.72 9.19 11.31
CA TYR A 157 9.59 9.16 9.85
C TYR A 157 9.05 10.49 9.33
N ASP A 158 9.48 10.86 8.13
CA ASP A 158 8.91 12.00 7.42
C ASP A 158 7.61 11.64 6.70
N ARG A 159 6.92 12.66 6.21
CA ARG A 159 5.62 12.55 5.52
C ARG A 159 5.63 11.61 4.30
N ARG A 160 6.78 11.36 3.69
CA ARG A 160 6.89 10.51 2.48
C ARG A 160 6.51 9.07 2.79
N LEU A 161 6.70 8.58 4.03
CA LEU A 161 6.27 7.24 4.41
C LEU A 161 4.74 7.09 4.30
N LEU A 162 3.99 8.05 4.85
CA LEU A 162 2.52 8.06 4.75
C LEU A 162 2.05 8.25 3.30
N LEU A 163 2.68 9.16 2.55
CA LEU A 163 2.36 9.36 1.13
C LEU A 163 2.61 8.09 0.30
N SER A 164 3.75 7.43 0.53
CA SER A 164 4.13 6.19 -0.14
C SER A 164 3.14 5.08 0.18
N ALA A 165 2.82 4.88 1.46
CA ALA A 165 1.88 3.86 1.90
C ALA A 165 0.50 4.10 1.30
N PHE A 166 0.01 5.34 1.38
CA PHE A 166 -1.33 5.64 0.92
C PHE A 166 -1.48 5.53 -0.60
N LEU A 167 -0.50 5.99 -1.38
CA LEU A 167 -0.50 5.83 -2.84
C LEU A 167 -0.32 4.36 -3.26
N HIS A 168 0.48 3.58 -2.53
CA HIS A 168 0.61 2.14 -2.72
C HIS A 168 -0.75 1.44 -2.59
N GLU A 169 -1.47 1.71 -1.49
CA GLU A 169 -2.79 1.14 -1.27
C GLU A 169 -3.83 1.63 -2.30
N LEU A 170 -3.72 2.88 -2.79
CA LEU A 170 -4.60 3.36 -3.87
C LEU A 170 -4.40 2.62 -5.20
N ILE A 171 -3.17 2.19 -5.53
CA ILE A 171 -2.93 1.33 -6.68
C ILE A 171 -3.62 -0.03 -6.48
N HIS A 172 -3.55 -0.61 -5.27
CA HIS A 172 -4.30 -1.81 -4.94
C HIS A 172 -5.81 -1.60 -5.08
N CYS A 173 -6.35 -0.49 -4.58
CA CYS A 173 -7.76 -0.16 -4.75
C CYS A 173 -8.17 -0.16 -6.23
N TYR A 174 -7.39 0.51 -7.08
CA TYR A 174 -7.66 0.59 -8.51
C TYR A 174 -7.67 -0.79 -9.17
N LEU A 175 -6.63 -1.59 -8.93
CA LEU A 175 -6.51 -2.92 -9.51
C LEU A 175 -7.59 -3.86 -8.99
N PHE A 176 -7.95 -3.80 -7.70
CA PHE A 176 -9.03 -4.63 -7.17
C PHE A 176 -10.39 -4.25 -7.73
N ILE A 177 -10.65 -2.95 -7.98
CA ILE A 177 -11.91 -2.50 -8.60
C ILE A 177 -11.97 -2.92 -10.08
N MET A 178 -10.86 -2.84 -10.81
CA MET A 178 -10.80 -3.15 -12.25
C MET A 178 -10.70 -4.65 -12.56
N CYS A 179 -9.89 -5.37 -11.79
CA CYS A 179 -9.51 -6.75 -12.06
C CYS A 179 -10.13 -7.74 -11.06
N GLY A 180 -10.82 -7.25 -10.02
CA GLY A 180 -11.42 -8.10 -8.98
C GLY A 180 -10.36 -8.90 -8.22
N PHE A 181 -10.69 -10.16 -7.91
CA PHE A 181 -9.83 -11.05 -7.14
C PHE A 181 -8.56 -11.50 -7.88
N GLU A 182 -8.53 -11.44 -9.23
CA GLU A 182 -7.30 -11.74 -10.00
C GLU A 182 -6.16 -10.80 -9.60
N ALA A 183 -6.46 -9.55 -9.26
CA ALA A 183 -5.44 -8.61 -8.78
C ALA A 183 -4.90 -8.96 -7.39
N ARG A 184 -5.48 -9.92 -6.64
CA ARG A 184 -4.88 -10.42 -5.38
C ARG A 184 -3.74 -11.40 -5.61
N ARG A 185 -3.57 -11.89 -6.85
CA ARG A 185 -2.41 -12.71 -7.22
C ARG A 185 -1.13 -11.96 -6.91
N GLU A 186 -0.07 -12.70 -6.61
CA GLU A 186 1.23 -12.11 -6.22
C GLU A 186 1.06 -11.10 -5.07
N ARG A 187 0.05 -11.32 -4.21
CA ARG A 187 -0.31 -10.48 -3.05
C ARG A 187 -0.74 -9.05 -3.42
N GLY A 188 -1.13 -8.80 -4.66
CA GLY A 188 -1.42 -7.46 -5.16
C GLY A 188 -0.27 -6.81 -5.93
N HIS A 189 0.95 -7.38 -5.88
CA HIS A 189 2.13 -6.83 -6.56
C HIS A 189 2.34 -7.50 -7.91
N THR A 190 1.27 -7.52 -8.70
CA THR A 190 1.32 -8.06 -10.05
C THR A 190 2.17 -7.19 -10.97
N LYS A 191 2.41 -7.67 -12.21
CA LYS A 191 3.03 -6.83 -13.26
C LYS A 191 2.27 -5.52 -13.48
N GLY A 192 0.95 -5.55 -13.37
CA GLY A 192 0.12 -4.36 -13.48
C GLY A 192 0.39 -3.35 -12.37
N PHE A 193 0.52 -3.83 -11.14
CA PHE A 193 0.91 -3.00 -10.00
C PHE A 193 2.25 -2.31 -10.24
N HIS A 194 3.28 -3.07 -10.62
CA HIS A 194 4.62 -2.52 -10.83
C HIS A 194 4.66 -1.46 -11.94
N ALA A 195 3.95 -1.69 -13.05
CA ALA A 195 3.86 -0.73 -14.13
C ALA A 195 3.18 0.59 -13.69
N ILE A 196 2.09 0.51 -12.94
CA ILE A 196 1.39 1.70 -12.42
C ILE A 196 2.25 2.43 -11.38
N ALA A 197 2.88 1.68 -10.48
CA ALA A 197 3.78 2.24 -9.47
C ALA A 197 4.95 2.99 -10.12
N GLU A 198 5.53 2.45 -11.20
CA GLU A 198 6.58 3.11 -11.97
C GLU A 198 6.09 4.40 -12.65
N ILE A 199 4.88 4.41 -13.23
CA ILE A 199 4.29 5.64 -13.82
C ILE A 199 4.17 6.74 -12.76
N ILE A 200 3.62 6.40 -11.58
CA ILE A 200 3.43 7.37 -10.49
C ILE A 200 4.77 7.82 -9.92
N ASP A 201 5.71 6.90 -9.66
CA ASP A 201 7.03 7.24 -9.11
C ASP A 201 7.84 8.10 -10.09
N ASN A 202 7.78 7.83 -11.40
CA ASN A 202 8.39 8.70 -12.42
C ASN A 202 7.74 10.09 -12.47
N TRP A 203 6.42 10.19 -12.33
CA TRP A 203 5.69 11.46 -12.35
C TRP A 203 5.95 12.31 -11.09
N VAL A 204 6.02 11.67 -9.92
CA VAL A 204 6.41 12.33 -8.65
C VAL A 204 7.86 12.74 -8.76
N GLY A 205 8.69 11.76 -9.10
CA GLY A 205 10.06 11.78 -9.57
C GLY A 205 10.84 10.61 -8.94
N PRO A 206 11.70 9.94 -9.73
CA PRO A 206 12.12 8.58 -9.43
C PRO A 206 12.74 8.39 -8.04
N GLY A 207 12.34 7.32 -7.35
CA GLY A 207 12.85 6.92 -6.05
C GLY A 207 12.38 7.76 -4.86
N TYR A 208 11.56 8.79 -5.07
CA TYR A 208 11.13 9.69 -3.99
C TYR A 208 10.11 9.04 -3.05
N LEU A 209 9.17 8.24 -3.59
CA LEU A 209 8.19 7.52 -2.78
C LEU A 209 8.53 6.04 -2.65
N SER A 210 9.38 5.48 -3.50
CA SER A 210 9.81 4.07 -3.42
C SER A 210 8.62 3.10 -3.27
N LEU A 211 7.56 3.32 -4.07
CA LEU A 211 6.26 2.65 -3.94
C LEU A 211 6.34 1.12 -3.93
N CYS A 212 7.37 0.52 -4.53
CA CYS A 212 7.55 -0.94 -4.59
C CYS A 212 8.30 -1.55 -3.39
N ASN A 213 8.97 -0.76 -2.54
CA ASN A 213 9.96 -1.26 -1.56
C ASN A 213 9.83 -0.69 -0.13
N MET A 214 8.62 -0.27 0.24
CA MET A 214 8.42 0.56 1.44
C MET A 214 8.83 -0.10 2.77
N LYS A 215 8.44 -1.37 3.04
CA LYS A 215 8.84 -2.06 4.28
C LYS A 215 10.31 -2.45 4.30
N ALA A 216 10.88 -2.80 3.15
CA ALA A 216 12.29 -3.15 3.02
C ALA A 216 13.22 -1.95 3.27
N ASN A 217 12.68 -0.73 3.28
CA ASN A 217 13.47 0.49 3.41
C ASN A 217 12.79 1.58 4.23
N LEU A 218 12.30 1.26 5.43
CA LEU A 218 11.82 2.28 6.39
C LEU A 218 12.90 3.35 6.68
N ASN A 219 14.17 2.95 6.63
CA ASN A 219 15.32 3.84 6.78
C ASN A 219 15.34 4.98 5.75
N HIS A 220 14.84 4.75 4.53
CA HIS A 220 14.73 5.79 3.50
C HIS A 220 13.84 6.97 3.91
N PHE A 221 12.90 6.74 4.82
CA PHE A 221 11.92 7.72 5.28
C PHE A 221 12.24 8.29 6.66
N ARG A 222 13.34 7.90 7.29
CA ARG A 222 13.70 8.44 8.60
C ARG A 222 14.21 9.87 8.46
N LYS A 223 13.76 10.75 9.36
CA LYS A 223 14.17 12.17 9.37
C LYS A 223 15.65 12.38 9.72
N ASP A 224 16.26 11.43 10.43
CA ASP A 224 17.67 11.47 10.84
C ASP A 224 18.64 10.96 9.77
N VAL A 225 18.14 10.45 8.64
CA VAL A 225 18.94 10.05 7.48
C VAL A 225 18.87 11.15 6.43
N PRO A 226 20.02 11.74 6.01
CA PRO A 226 20.03 12.76 4.96
C PRO A 226 19.42 12.21 3.66
N VAL A 227 18.44 12.93 3.10
CA VAL A 227 17.91 12.61 1.77
C VAL A 227 18.98 12.92 0.74
N LEU A 228 19.55 11.89 0.12
CA LEU A 228 20.42 12.06 -1.05
C LEU A 228 19.54 12.56 -2.20
N ASP A 229 19.63 13.85 -2.53
CA ASP A 229 18.98 14.40 -3.73
C ASP A 229 19.72 13.86 -4.98
N PRO A 230 19.06 13.06 -5.84
CA PRO A 230 19.66 12.57 -7.07
C PRO A 230 20.14 13.68 -8.02
N ARG A 231 19.68 14.93 -7.83
CA ARG A 231 20.11 16.09 -8.63
C ARG A 231 21.47 16.67 -8.20
N VAL A 232 22.00 16.27 -7.04
CA VAL A 232 23.29 16.75 -6.52
C VAL A 232 24.45 15.83 -6.90
N GLU A 233 24.18 14.65 -7.49
CA GLU A 233 25.20 13.66 -7.86
C GLU A 233 26.10 14.06 -9.06
N MET A 234 25.87 15.21 -9.70
CA MET A 234 26.65 15.67 -10.87
C MET A 234 27.87 16.56 -10.52
N SER A 235 28.27 16.67 -9.24
CA SER A 235 29.36 17.58 -8.84
C SER A 235 30.43 16.95 -7.93
N PHE A 236 30.80 15.69 -8.13
CA PHE A 236 32.03 15.13 -7.56
C PHE A 236 32.85 14.41 -8.63
N PRO A 237 34.04 14.91 -9.02
CA PRO A 237 34.92 14.19 -9.91
C PRO A 237 35.64 13.09 -9.11
N GLY A 238 35.23 11.82 -9.24
CA GLY A 238 36.07 10.73 -8.72
C GLY A 238 35.49 9.33 -8.54
N SER A 239 34.18 9.09 -8.60
CA SER A 239 33.63 7.76 -8.23
C SER A 239 33.15 6.96 -9.44
N LEU A 240 33.78 5.80 -9.67
CA LEU A 240 33.41 4.83 -10.72
C LEU A 240 32.00 4.24 -10.52
N PRO A 241 31.29 3.82 -11.60
CA PRO A 241 29.91 3.37 -11.51
C PRO A 241 29.82 1.95 -10.91
N ILE A 242 29.05 1.81 -9.84
CA ILE A 242 28.68 0.51 -9.27
C ILE A 242 27.55 -0.10 -10.10
N ARG A 243 27.91 -1.09 -10.92
CA ARG A 243 26.98 -1.93 -11.69
C ARG A 243 26.21 -2.85 -10.72
N ARG A 244 24.95 -2.55 -10.40
CA ARG A 244 24.09 -3.47 -9.61
C ARG A 244 23.61 -4.62 -10.49
N HIS A 245 24.19 -5.79 -10.31
CA HIS A 245 23.64 -7.06 -10.79
C HIS A 245 22.47 -7.49 -9.90
N LEU A 246 21.26 -7.61 -10.49
CA LEU A 246 20.14 -8.31 -9.88
C LEU A 246 20.32 -9.83 -10.08
N HIS A 247 20.39 -10.59 -8.98
CA HIS A 247 20.04 -12.00 -8.95
C HIS A 247 19.02 -12.24 -7.86
N GLY A 248 17.79 -12.53 -8.28
CA GLY A 248 16.70 -12.99 -7.41
C GLY A 248 16.78 -14.50 -7.22
N HIS A 249 16.65 -14.94 -5.98
CA HIS A 249 16.25 -16.30 -5.63
C HIS A 249 14.96 -16.21 -4.84
N GLY A 250 13.90 -16.82 -5.37
CA GLY A 250 12.58 -16.83 -4.79
C GLY A 250 12.43 -17.90 -3.73
N HIS A 251 11.64 -17.61 -2.70
CA HIS A 251 10.98 -18.60 -1.87
C HIS A 251 9.63 -18.05 -1.39
N GLY A 252 8.59 -18.89 -1.54
CA GLY A 252 7.19 -18.53 -1.39
C GLY A 252 6.74 -18.32 0.06
N HIS A 253 5.81 -17.40 0.22
CA HIS A 253 4.94 -17.29 1.39
C HIS A 253 3.58 -16.75 0.92
N GLU A 254 2.49 -17.22 1.53
CA GLU A 254 1.10 -16.87 1.24
C GLU A 254 0.68 -15.55 1.93
N GLY A 255 -0.15 -14.74 1.26
CA GLY A 255 -0.81 -13.52 1.78
C GLY A 255 0.09 -12.29 2.01
N CYS A 256 -0.36 -11.06 1.69
CA CYS A 256 0.37 -9.82 2.00
C CYS A 256 0.36 -9.53 3.52
N ASN A 257 0.94 -10.44 4.30
CA ASN A 257 1.39 -10.23 5.66
C ASN A 257 2.84 -9.80 5.57
N GLN A 258 3.06 -8.50 5.50
CA GLN A 258 4.40 -7.93 5.50
C GLN A 258 5.03 -8.07 6.90
N SER A 259 5.27 -9.27 7.45
CA SER A 259 5.85 -9.43 8.81
C SER A 259 7.40 -9.37 8.81
N PRO A 260 8.07 -8.84 9.86
CA PRO A 260 9.52 -8.96 9.99
C PRO A 260 9.93 -10.41 10.27
N ARG A 261 11.09 -10.85 9.75
CA ARG A 261 11.79 -12.01 10.31
C ARG A 261 12.34 -11.62 11.69
N PRO A 262 12.26 -12.49 12.72
CA PRO A 262 13.08 -12.32 13.90
C PRO A 262 14.55 -12.41 13.49
N GLU A 263 15.36 -11.44 13.91
CA GLU A 263 16.81 -11.54 13.86
C GLU A 263 17.22 -12.80 14.63
N SER A 264 17.76 -13.80 13.92
CA SER A 264 18.38 -14.96 14.55
C SER A 264 19.78 -14.55 15.02
N GLY A 265 19.82 -13.88 16.17
CA GLY A 265 21.00 -13.85 17.02
C GLY A 265 21.18 -15.22 17.68
N LEU A 266 22.27 -15.89 17.31
CA LEU A 266 23.05 -16.88 18.07
C LEU A 266 22.44 -17.36 19.41
N VAL A 267 22.02 -18.62 19.45
CA VAL A 267 22.36 -19.51 20.57
C VAL A 267 22.79 -20.86 19.99
N ASP A 268 24.07 -21.13 20.15
CA ASP A 268 24.72 -22.41 20.00
C ASP A 268 24.16 -23.38 21.06
N THR A 269 23.67 -24.56 20.67
CA THR A 269 23.97 -25.85 21.32
C THR A 269 23.04 -26.98 20.86
N LEU A 270 23.71 -28.04 20.40
CA LEU A 270 23.37 -29.46 20.56
C LEU A 270 22.18 -30.05 19.77
N ASP A 271 22.56 -30.66 18.65
CA ASP A 271 22.41 -32.10 18.37
C ASP A 271 21.04 -32.77 18.59
N VAL A 272 20.57 -33.42 17.51
CA VAL A 272 19.76 -34.66 17.41
C VAL A 272 18.73 -34.57 16.25
N ARG A 273 19.06 -35.23 15.12
CA ARG A 273 18.09 -35.86 14.19
C ARG A 273 17.52 -37.13 14.86
N PRO A 274 16.39 -37.77 14.45
CA PRO A 274 15.68 -37.79 13.15
C PRO A 274 14.13 -37.58 13.33
N GLY A 275 13.19 -37.61 12.38
CA GLY A 275 13.00 -38.35 11.13
C GLY A 275 11.54 -38.22 10.63
N TYR A 276 11.33 -38.63 9.38
CA TYR A 276 10.10 -38.89 8.58
C TYR A 276 8.71 -38.91 9.26
N PHE A 277 7.76 -38.14 8.71
CA PHE A 277 6.63 -38.57 7.84
C PHE A 277 5.98 -37.33 7.19
#